data_AF-A0A3C1EKH9-F1
#
_entry.id   AF-A0A3C1EKH9-F1
#
_cell.length_a   1.000
_cell.length_b   1.000
_cell.length_c   1.000
_cell.angle_alpha   90.00
_cell.angle_beta   90.00
_cell.angle_gamma   90.00
#
_symmetry.space_group_name_H-M   'P 1'
#
loop_
_entity.id
_entity.type
_entity.pdbx_description
1 polymer ?
#
loop_
_entity_poly.entity_id
_entity_poly.type
_entity_poly.pdbx_seq_one_letter_code
_entity_poly.pdbx_strand_id
1 'polypeptide(L)' 'MRIEKLWVIVRPSPASELGDVCFETDAKGLALQFKGGLDPEEIHALYTSRNEAEREAKRILVASQNYQDAFGEVDR' A
#
# COMPACT_ATOMS: atom_id res chain seq x y z
N MET A 1 18.46 -15.89 6.66
CA MET A 1 17.80 -15.32 5.46
C MET A 1 17.77 -13.81 5.61
N ARG A 2 18.41 -13.05 4.72
CA ARG A 2 18.43 -11.59 4.74
C ARG A 2 17.51 -11.12 3.62
N ILE A 3 16.40 -10.46 3.95
CA ILE A 3 15.55 -9.82 2.94
C ILE A 3 16.22 -8.49 2.63
N GLU A 4 16.92 -8.44 1.50
CA GLU A 4 17.65 -7.23 1.08
C GLU A 4 16.72 -6.22 0.42
N LYS A 5 15.65 -6.68 -0.22
CA LYS A 5 14.61 -5.85 -0.85
C LYS A 5 13.26 -6.55 -0.82
N LEU A 6 12.22 -5.81 -0.48
CA LEU A 6 10.82 -6.18 -0.62
C LEU A 6 10.00 -4.95 -1.04
N TRP A 7 8.85 -5.20 -1.65
CA TRP A 7 7.85 -4.20 -1.99
C TRP A 7 6.67 -4.39 -1.07
N VAL A 8 6.28 -3.31 -0.39
CA VAL A 8 5.16 -3.30 0.55
C VAL A 8 3.99 -2.61 -0.12
N ILE A 9 2.84 -3.27 -0.12
CA ILE A 9 1.57 -2.70 -0.53
C ILE A 9 0.72 -2.45 0.70
N VAL A 10 0.29 -1.21 0.89
CA VAL A 10 -0.62 -0.80 1.98
C VAL A 10 -2.00 -0.49 1.43
N ARG A 11 -3.03 -0.53 2.28
CA ARG A 11 -4.40 -0.18 1.86
C ARG A 11 -4.48 1.31 1.51
N PRO A 12 -5.03 1.69 0.35
CA PRO A 12 -5.18 3.08 -0.05
C PRO A 12 -6.22 3.81 0.80
N SER A 13 -5.98 5.10 1.03
CA SER A 13 -6.97 6.08 1.49
C SER A 13 -7.53 6.87 0.29
N PRO A 14 -8.60 7.68 0.47
CA PRO A 14 -9.14 8.52 -0.61
C PRO A 14 -8.14 9.44 -1.30
N ALA A 15 -7.18 9.97 -0.55
CA ALA A 15 -6.17 10.89 -1.05
C ALA A 15 -4.88 10.18 -1.48
N SER A 16 -4.80 8.85 -1.36
CA SER A 16 -3.57 8.11 -1.63
C SER A 16 -3.22 8.12 -3.10
N GLU A 17 -1.94 8.30 -3.38
CA GLU A 17 -1.32 8.09 -4.68
C GLU A 17 -0.56 6.76 -4.69
N LEU A 18 -0.06 6.35 -5.86
CA LEU A 18 0.68 5.09 -6.01
C LEU A 18 1.90 5.00 -5.09
N GLY A 19 2.58 6.14 -4.84
CA GLY A 19 3.75 6.19 -3.97
C GLY A 19 3.43 5.95 -2.49
N ASP A 20 2.23 6.32 -2.05
CA ASP A 20 1.77 6.06 -0.68
C ASP A 20 1.42 4.58 -0.49
N VAL A 21 0.91 3.97 -1.56
CA VAL A 21 0.40 2.59 -1.56
C VAL A 21 1.51 1.56 -1.78
N CYS A 22 2.54 1.89 -2.56
CA CYS A 22 3.54 0.93 -3.03
C CYS A 22 4.96 1.48 -2.90
N PHE A 23 5.74 0.92 -1.98
CA PHE A 23 7.12 1.35 -1.75
C PHE A 23 8.09 0.18 -1.57
N GLU A 24 9.34 0.40 -1.98
CA GLU A 24 10.45 -0.52 -1.77
C GLU A 24 11.09 -0.30 -0.39
N THR A 25 11.38 -1.38 0.33
CA THR A 25 12.09 -1.32 1.60
C THR A 25 12.85 -2.61 1.89
N ASP A 26 13.59 -2.65 2.99
CA ASP A 26 14.17 -3.87 3.55
C ASP A 26 13.49 -4.20 4.90
N ALA A 27 13.88 -5.31 5.54
CA ALA A 27 13.26 -5.71 6.81
C ALA A 27 13.44 -4.65 7.92
N LYS A 28 14.55 -3.89 7.91
CA LYS A 28 14.79 -2.83 8.91
C LYS A 28 13.93 -1.62 8.61
N GLY A 29 13.82 -1.23 7.35
CA GLY A 29 12.96 -0.14 6.89
C GLY A 29 11.49 -0.41 7.17
N LEU A 30 11.00 -1.64 6.93
CA LEU A 30 9.64 -2.02 7.31
C LEU A 30 9.43 -1.91 8.83
N ALA A 31 10.39 -2.35 9.64
CA ALA A 31 10.31 -2.18 11.09
C ALA A 31 10.29 -0.70 11.53
N LEU A 32 10.93 0.19 10.78
CA LEU A 32 10.84 1.64 11.01
C LEU A 32 9.48 2.20 10.61
N GLN A 33 8.85 1.70 9.54
CA GLN A 33 7.49 2.09 9.18
C GLN A 33 6.50 1.74 10.30
N PHE A 34 6.60 0.54 10.89
CA PHE A 34 5.78 0.17 12.05
C PHE A 34 6.01 1.09 13.25
N LYS A 35 7.27 1.46 13.54
CA LYS A 35 7.57 2.45 14.58
C LYS A 35 7.06 3.86 14.26
N GLY A 36 6.94 4.17 12.96
CA GLY A 36 6.38 5.42 12.44
C GLY A 36 4.86 5.48 12.45
N GLY A 37 4.18 4.40 12.84
CA GLY A 37 2.73 4.35 12.97
C GLY A 37 2.00 3.56 11.89
N LEU A 38 2.71 2.91 10.96
CA LEU A 38 2.07 1.95 10.06
C LEU A 38 1.55 0.76 10.88
N ASP A 39 0.26 0.45 10.78
CA ASP A 39 -0.32 -0.72 11.41
C ASP A 39 -0.10 -1.96 10.52
N PRO A 40 0.31 -3.12 11.06
CA PRO A 40 0.36 -4.37 10.31
C PRO A 40 -0.94 -4.72 9.57
N GLU A 41 -2.11 -4.31 10.08
CA GLU A 41 -3.40 -4.53 9.42
C GLU A 41 -3.61 -3.67 8.17
N GLU A 42 -2.86 -2.56 8.04
CA GLU A 42 -2.84 -1.72 6.85
C GLU A 42 -2.03 -2.34 5.71
N ILE A 43 -1.19 -3.35 5.99
CA ILE A 43 -0.49 -4.09 4.94
C ILE A 43 -1.49 -4.95 4.18
N HIS A 44 -1.58 -4.69 2.88
CA HIS A 44 -2.35 -5.49 1.94
C HIS A 44 -1.57 -6.70 1.45
N ALA A 45 -0.32 -6.49 1.02
CA ALA A 45 0.52 -7.55 0.47
C ALA A 45 2.02 -7.20 0.49
N LEU A 46 2.86 -8.22 0.40
CA LEU A 46 4.32 -8.10 0.25
C LEU A 46 4.78 -8.85 -1.00
N TYR A 47 5.67 -8.23 -1.77
CA TYR A 47 6.23 -8.81 -3.00
C TYR A 47 7.76 -8.71 -3.03
N THR A 48 8.40 -9.59 -3.78
CA THR A 48 9.84 -9.48 -4.12
C THR A 48 10.05 -8.85 -5.49
N SER A 49 9.02 -8.82 -6.34
CA SER A 49 9.04 -8.25 -7.68
C SER A 49 8.33 -6.90 -7.73
N ARG A 50 9.02 -5.90 -8.26
CA ARG A 50 8.45 -4.56 -8.50
C ARG A 50 7.22 -4.60 -9.41
N ASN A 51 7.29 -5.38 -10.50
CA ASN A 51 6.22 -5.41 -11.49
C ASN A 51 4.93 -5.99 -10.92
N GLU A 52 5.04 -6.99 -10.03
CA GLU A 52 3.89 -7.59 -9.38
C GLU A 52 3.29 -6.64 -8.33
N ALA A 53 4.15 -5.99 -7.55
CA ALA A 53 3.76 -4.98 -6.57
C ALA A 53 3.01 -3.81 -7.23
N GLU A 54 3.58 -3.20 -8.25
CA GLU A 54 2.95 -2.06 -8.94
C GLU A 54 1.62 -2.44 -9.59
N ARG A 55 1.50 -3.65 -10.15
CA ARG A 55 0.26 -4.14 -10.75
C ARG A 55 -0.84 -4.27 -9.69
N GLU A 56 -0.50 -4.85 -8.54
CA GLU A 56 -1.46 -5.03 -7.44
C GLU A 56 -1.84 -3.68 -6.82
N ALA A 57 -0.86 -2.81 -6.58
CA ALA A 57 -1.09 -1.47 -6.05
C ALA A 57 -2.04 -0.64 -6.93
N LYS A 58 -1.83 -0.65 -8.25
CA LYS A 58 -2.72 0.01 -9.21
C LYS A 58 -4.14 -0.57 -9.16
N ARG A 59 -4.26 -1.90 -9.05
CA ARG A 59 -5.56 -2.59 -8.98
C ARG A 59 -6.36 -2.14 -7.75
N ILE A 60 -5.74 -2.12 -6.57
CA ILE A 60 -6.44 -1.76 -5.33
C ILE A 60 -6.71 -0.25 -5.24
N LEU A 61 -5.81 0.58 -5.78
CA LEU A 61 -6.00 2.02 -5.81
C LEU A 61 -7.21 2.41 -6.66
N VAL A 62 -7.30 1.86 -7.88
CA VAL A 62 -8.48 2.06 -8.75
C VAL A 62 -9.75 1.52 -8.11
N ALA A 63 -9.70 0.33 -7.47
CA ALA A 63 -10.87 -0.22 -6.78
C ALA A 63 -11.35 0.68 -5.64
N SER A 64 -10.42 1.27 -4.87
CA SER A 64 -10.73 2.22 -3.79
C SER A 64 -11.33 3.51 -4.31
N GLN A 65 -10.77 4.08 -5.38
CA GLN A 65 -11.27 5.30 -6.02
C GLN A 65 -12.68 5.07 -6.58
N ASN A 66 -12.90 3.98 -7.31
CA ASN A 66 -14.22 3.65 -7.85
C ASN A 66 -15.27 3.41 -6.76
N TYR A 67 -14.87 2.80 -5.62
CA TYR A 67 -15.77 2.63 -4.48
C TYR A 67 -16.18 3.98 -3.88
N GLN A 68 -15.24 4.92 -3.77
CA GLN A 68 -15.53 6.26 -3.29
C GLN A 68 -16.38 7.06 -4.27
N ASP A 69 -16.16 6.92 -5.57
CA ASP A 69 -17.03 7.56 -6.57
C ASP A 69 -18.46 7.00 -6.52
N ALA A 70 -18.61 5.70 -6.25
CA ALA A 70 -19.91 5.03 -6.18
C ALA A 70 -20.69 5.27 -4.88
N PHE A 71 -19.99 5.55 -3.76
CA PHE A 71 -20.60 5.60 -2.42
C PHE A 71 -20.24 6.86 -1.61
N GLY A 72 -19.46 7.78 -2.16
CA GLY A 72 -18.92 8.97 -1.48
C GLY A 72 -19.81 10.21 -1.45
N GLU A 73 -21.05 10.14 -1.92
CA GLU A 73 -22.06 11.22 -1.75
C GLU A 73 -22.91 11.05 -0.48
N VAL A 74 -22.34 10.61 0.64
CA VAL A 74 -23.05 10.53 1.92
C VAL A 74 -22.23 11.19 3.03
N ASP A 75 -22.03 12.49 2.91
CA ASP A 75 -21.98 13.45 4.04
C ASP A 75 -21.63 14.86 3.52
N ARG A 76 -22.66 15.65 3.21
CA ARG A 76 -22.64 17.12 3.26
C ARG A 76 -23.95 17.63 3.83
#